data_AF-A0A3C0FEW3-F1
#
_entry.id   AF-A0A3C0FEW3-F1
#
_cell.length_a   1.000
_cell.length_b   1.000
_cell.length_c   1.000
_cell.angle_alpha   90.00
_cell.angle_beta   90.00
_cell.angle_gamma   90.00
#
_symmetry.space_group_name_H-M   'P 1'
#
loop_
_entity.id
_entity.type
_entity.pdbx_description
1 polymer ?
#
loop_
_entity_poly.entity_id
_entity_poly.type
_entity_poly.pdbx_seq_one_letter_code
_entity_poly.pdbx_strand_id
1 'polypeptide(L)'
;MHALKQTDFPWLYEVSKCAPQEARRNLDRAFQRFFRRCRNGAKKKGYPRFKARKRGVGSFSLAGYIRVTGATRQLPRLGILRLKERNYLPTHDVKILRATVTGRAGRWWVSLQVEEEHPDPKPKDGEALGIDMGIKHLMVLSDGTRFGPPRALQAAQQQLARAQRTVARRRQGSANRR
;
A
#
# COMPACT_ATOMS: atom_id res chain seq x y z
N MET A 1 3.98 32.96 -3.61
CA MET A 1 3.91 31.52 -4.01
C MET A 1 2.55 31.08 -4.56
N HIS A 2 1.41 31.73 -4.24
CA HIS A 2 0.10 31.36 -4.80
C HIS A 2 -0.14 31.88 -6.23
N ALA A 3 0.37 33.07 -6.57
CA ALA A 3 0.22 33.68 -7.89
C ALA A 3 0.86 32.87 -9.03
N LEU A 4 2.10 32.39 -8.84
CA LEU A 4 2.86 31.61 -9.84
C LEU A 4 2.22 30.25 -10.18
N LYS A 5 1.32 29.72 -9.33
CA LYS A 5 0.66 28.43 -9.61
C LYS A 5 -0.35 28.52 -10.75
N GLN A 6 -1.01 29.67 -10.90
CA GLN A 6 -2.05 29.86 -11.92
C GLN A 6 -1.45 30.17 -13.28
N THR A 7 -0.38 30.97 -13.31
CA THR A 7 0.30 31.40 -14.54
C THR A 7 1.25 30.34 -15.08
N ASP A 8 2.16 29.81 -14.25
CA ASP A 8 3.26 28.98 -14.77
C ASP A 8 2.93 27.48 -14.78
N PHE A 9 1.95 27.05 -13.97
CA PHE A 9 1.64 25.63 -13.78
C PHE A 9 0.12 25.32 -13.75
N PRO A 10 -0.65 25.69 -14.80
CA PRO A 10 -2.10 25.51 -14.84
C PRO A 10 -2.54 24.04 -14.66
N TRP A 11 -1.73 23.09 -15.14
CA TRP A 11 -1.97 21.65 -15.00
C TRP A 11 -2.08 21.17 -13.53
N LEU A 12 -1.58 21.94 -12.55
CA LEU A 12 -1.74 21.61 -11.13
C LEU A 12 -3.21 21.58 -10.68
N TYR A 13 -4.08 22.32 -11.38
CA TYR A 13 -5.51 22.34 -11.10
C TYR A 13 -6.26 21.14 -11.71
N GLU A 14 -5.71 20.51 -12.74
CA GLU A 14 -6.27 19.30 -13.34
C GLU A 14 -6.10 18.07 -12.44
N VAL A 15 -5.04 18.04 -11.64
CA VAL A 15 -4.74 16.95 -10.72
C VAL A 15 -5.33 17.17 -9.33
N SER A 16 -5.33 16.11 -8.52
CA SER A 16 -5.66 16.23 -7.10
C SER A 16 -4.55 16.97 -6.35
N LYS A 17 -4.93 17.77 -5.34
CA LYS A 17 -4.00 18.46 -4.42
C LYS A 17 -2.94 17.52 -3.81
N CYS A 18 -3.28 16.24 -3.65
CA CYS A 18 -2.40 15.24 -3.06
C CYS A 18 -1.19 14.92 -3.95
N ALA A 19 -1.32 15.02 -5.28
CA ALA A 19 -0.23 14.67 -6.20
C ALA A 19 1.04 15.51 -5.98
N PRO A 20 0.98 16.87 -6.02
CA PRO A 20 2.16 17.69 -5.74
C PRO A 20 2.63 17.61 -4.29
N GLN A 21 1.70 17.48 -3.33
CA GLN A 21 2.05 17.34 -1.90
C GLN A 21 2.85 16.07 -1.63
N GLU A 22 2.42 14.92 -2.17
CA GLU A 22 3.13 13.66 -2.05
C GLU A 22 4.46 13.68 -2.84
N ALA A 23 4.53 14.37 -3.98
CA ALA A 23 5.79 14.54 -4.68
C ALA A 23 6.83 15.26 -3.80
N ARG A 24 6.42 16.33 -3.10
CA ARG A 24 7.28 17.05 -2.14
C ARG A 24 7.68 16.17 -0.95
N ARG A 25 6.74 15.44 -0.34
CA ARG A 25 7.03 14.52 0.77
C ARG A 25 8.00 13.41 0.36
N ASN A 26 7.85 12.88 -0.85
CA ASN A 26 8.76 11.87 -1.38
C ASN A 26 10.17 12.41 -1.62
N LEU A 27 10.28 13.65 -2.11
CA LEU A 27 11.56 14.33 -2.27
C LEU A 27 12.27 14.52 -0.93
N ASP A 28 11.57 15.08 0.06
CA ASP A 28 12.07 15.28 1.42
C ASP A 28 12.57 13.96 2.04
N ARG A 29 11.74 12.91 2.01
CA ARG A 29 12.11 11.57 2.48
C ARG A 29 13.32 11.00 1.74
N ALA A 30 13.45 11.25 0.44
CA ALA A 30 14.59 10.77 -0.34
C ALA A 30 15.90 11.45 0.09
N PHE A 31 15.87 12.77 0.31
CA PHE A 31 17.03 13.51 0.80
C PHE A 31 17.40 13.15 2.24
N GLN A 32 16.42 13.02 3.14
CA GLN A 32 16.68 12.53 4.51
C GLN A 32 17.41 11.17 4.50
N ARG A 33 16.97 10.25 3.64
CA ARG A 33 17.63 8.94 3.46
C ARG A 33 19.04 9.08 2.90
N PHE A 34 19.24 9.96 1.92
CA PHE A 34 20.55 10.24 1.33
C PHE A 34 21.53 10.77 2.38
N PHE A 35 21.16 11.84 3.09
CA PHE A 35 22.04 12.42 4.12
C PHE A 35 22.32 11.46 5.26
N ARG A 36 21.32 10.67 5.70
CA ARG A 36 21.53 9.61 6.69
C ARG A 36 22.58 8.60 6.23
N ARG A 37 22.56 8.17 4.96
CA ARG A 37 23.57 7.25 4.41
C ARG A 37 24.94 7.89 4.29
N CYS A 38 25.01 9.18 3.96
CA CYS A 38 26.26 9.94 3.97
C CYS A 38 26.89 9.95 5.36
N ARG A 39 26.10 10.25 6.40
CA ARG A 39 26.58 10.25 7.80
C ARG A 39 27.03 8.87 8.27
N ASN A 40 26.32 7.82 7.89
CA ASN A 40 26.63 6.44 8.29
C ASN A 40 27.78 5.81 7.47
N GLY A 41 28.48 6.57 6.63
CA GLY A 41 29.60 6.05 5.83
C GLY A 41 29.22 4.96 4.83
N ALA A 42 27.96 4.90 4.37
CA ALA A 42 27.51 3.83 3.50
C ALA A 42 28.24 3.88 2.13
N LYS A 43 28.82 2.73 1.71
CA LYS A 43 29.50 2.58 0.40
C LYS A 43 28.66 3.09 -0.78
N LYS A 44 27.33 2.91 -0.72
CA LYS A 44 26.37 3.43 -1.70
C LYS A 44 25.43 4.44 -1.04
N LYS A 45 25.73 5.73 -1.19
CA LYS A 45 24.89 6.85 -0.72
C LYS A 45 23.55 6.89 -1.49
N GLY A 46 23.65 6.84 -2.82
CA GLY A 46 22.51 6.81 -3.74
C GLY A 46 21.72 8.11 -3.72
N TYR A 47 22.10 9.07 -4.57
CA TYR A 47 21.42 10.36 -4.68
C TYR A 47 19.94 10.20 -5.09
N PRO A 48 19.02 11.05 -4.61
CA PRO A 48 17.62 11.04 -5.05
C PRO A 48 17.51 11.16 -6.57
N ARG A 49 16.61 10.37 -7.17
CA ARG A 49 16.36 10.40 -8.63
C ARG A 49 14.89 10.64 -8.89
N PHE A 50 14.59 11.30 -10.01
CA PHE A 50 13.23 11.46 -10.48
C PHE A 50 12.56 10.10 -10.75
N LYS A 51 11.25 10.03 -10.47
CA LYS A 51 10.45 8.84 -10.76
C LYS A 51 10.32 8.66 -12.27
N ALA A 52 10.45 7.43 -12.75
CA ALA A 52 10.16 7.09 -14.15
C ALA A 52 8.74 6.50 -14.27
N ARG A 53 8.02 6.78 -15.35
CA ARG A 53 6.64 6.31 -15.58
C ARG A 53 6.48 4.79 -15.38
N LYS A 54 7.40 3.99 -15.91
CA LYS A 54 7.36 2.51 -15.85
C LYS A 54 7.98 1.89 -14.60
N ARG A 55 8.76 2.66 -13.84
CA ARG A 55 9.50 2.17 -12.64
C ARG A 55 9.09 2.89 -11.36
N GLY A 56 7.98 3.61 -11.41
CA GLY A 56 7.42 4.31 -10.26
C GLY A 56 6.71 3.35 -9.31
N VAL A 57 6.23 3.89 -8.19
CA VAL A 57 5.49 3.14 -7.16
C VAL A 57 4.20 2.52 -7.72
N GLY A 58 3.67 3.07 -8.82
CA GLY A 58 2.42 2.58 -9.43
C GLY A 58 1.18 2.87 -8.59
N SER A 59 1.30 3.74 -7.58
CA SER A 59 0.21 4.16 -6.72
C SER A 59 0.19 5.67 -6.52
N PHE A 60 -0.99 6.18 -6.16
CA PHE A 60 -1.19 7.55 -5.73
C PHE A 60 -2.31 7.61 -4.69
N SER A 61 -2.22 8.59 -3.81
CA SER A 61 -3.22 8.81 -2.77
C SER A 61 -4.07 10.04 -3.07
N LEU A 62 -5.33 9.97 -2.65
CA LEU A 62 -6.32 11.04 -2.74
C LEU A 62 -6.88 11.28 -1.35
N ALA A 63 -7.11 12.54 -1.01
CA ALA A 63 -7.75 12.97 0.22
C ALA A 63 -8.76 14.07 -0.08
N GLY A 64 -9.69 14.29 0.84
CA GLY A 64 -10.84 15.15 0.66
C GLY A 64 -12.12 14.32 0.51
N TYR A 65 -13.03 14.76 -0.35
CA TYR A 65 -14.34 14.14 -0.48
C TYR A 65 -14.25 12.72 -1.07
N ILE A 66 -14.41 11.72 -0.20
CA ILE A 66 -14.42 10.30 -0.54
C ILE A 66 -15.72 9.73 -0.01
N ARG A 67 -16.52 9.12 -0.89
CA ARG A 67 -17.74 8.39 -0.49
C ARG A 67 -17.61 6.91 -0.80
N VAL A 68 -18.10 6.10 0.13
CA VAL A 68 -18.07 4.64 0.08
C VAL A 68 -19.50 4.16 0.19
N THR A 69 -19.95 3.39 -0.78
CA THR A 69 -21.23 2.67 -0.74
C THR A 69 -20.97 1.17 -0.77
N GLY A 70 -21.99 0.33 -0.70
CA GLY A 70 -21.80 -1.13 -0.82
C GLY A 70 -21.04 -1.55 -2.10
N ALA A 71 -21.28 -0.89 -3.24
CA ALA A 71 -20.73 -1.32 -4.53
C ALA A 71 -19.80 -0.29 -5.22
N THR A 72 -19.82 0.98 -4.79
CA THR A 72 -19.11 2.07 -5.49
C THR A 72 -18.25 2.93 -4.57
N ARG A 73 -17.22 3.54 -5.14
CA ARG A 73 -16.33 4.51 -4.48
C ARG A 73 -16.36 5.79 -5.28
N GLN A 74 -16.74 6.89 -4.64
CA GLN A 74 -16.58 8.21 -5.23
C GLN A 74 -15.25 8.78 -4.77
N LEU A 75 -14.33 9.00 -5.71
CA LEU A 75 -12.99 9.53 -5.42
C LEU A 75 -12.81 10.91 -6.07
N PRO A 76 -12.04 11.83 -5.44
CA PRO A 76 -11.72 13.12 -6.04
C PRO A 76 -11.09 12.95 -7.41
N ARG A 77 -11.55 13.73 -8.41
CA ARG A 77 -11.10 13.72 -9.82
C ARG A 77 -11.38 12.44 -10.61
N LEU A 78 -11.64 11.30 -9.97
CA LEU A 78 -11.93 10.03 -10.63
C LEU A 78 -13.43 9.72 -10.73
N GLY A 79 -14.27 10.45 -9.99
CA GLY A 79 -15.72 10.24 -10.01
C GLY A 79 -16.13 8.96 -9.30
N ILE A 80 -17.26 8.38 -9.72
CA ILE A 80 -17.84 7.16 -9.14
C ILE A 80 -17.25 5.94 -9.85
N LEU A 81 -16.59 5.08 -9.08
CA LEU A 81 -15.97 3.84 -9.53
C LEU A 81 -16.73 2.65 -8.96
N ARG A 82 -17.07 1.67 -9.81
CA ARG A 82 -17.64 0.39 -9.37
C ARG A 82 -16.53 -0.58 -9.02
N LEU A 83 -16.59 -1.18 -7.82
CA LEU A 83 -15.63 -2.20 -7.42
C LEU A 83 -16.14 -3.61 -7.77
N LYS A 84 -15.20 -4.56 -7.91
CA LYS A 84 -15.53 -5.97 -8.03
C LYS A 84 -16.08 -6.53 -6.72
N GLU A 85 -15.45 -6.16 -5.61
CA GLU A 85 -15.84 -6.54 -4.25
C GLU A 85 -16.94 -5.61 -3.75
N ARG A 86 -17.99 -6.21 -3.17
CA ARG A 86 -19.13 -5.49 -2.59
C ARG A 86 -19.09 -5.63 -1.07
N ASN A 87 -19.50 -4.58 -0.36
CA ASN A 87 -19.68 -4.54 1.09
C ASN A 87 -18.41 -4.89 1.90
N TYR A 88 -17.23 -4.81 1.28
CA TYR A 88 -15.96 -5.14 1.94
C TYR A 88 -15.38 -3.98 2.77
N LEU A 89 -15.70 -2.74 2.42
CA LEU A 89 -15.19 -1.58 3.13
C LEU A 89 -16.27 -1.01 4.04
N PRO A 90 -15.90 -0.49 5.22
CA PRO A 90 -16.84 0.10 6.15
C PRO A 90 -17.56 1.29 5.50
N THR A 91 -18.88 1.29 5.60
CA THR A 91 -19.78 2.31 5.03
C THR A 91 -20.36 3.26 6.09
N HIS A 92 -20.30 2.86 7.37
CA HIS A 92 -20.86 3.57 8.50
C HIS A 92 -19.81 3.67 9.62
N ASP A 93 -19.97 4.65 10.50
CA ASP A 93 -19.21 4.81 11.75
C ASP A 93 -17.68 4.87 11.61
N VAL A 94 -17.19 5.21 10.41
CA VAL A 94 -15.77 5.39 10.14
C VAL A 94 -15.51 6.72 9.46
N LYS A 95 -14.40 7.35 9.84
CA LYS A 95 -13.91 8.56 9.19
C LYS A 95 -12.84 8.20 8.16
N ILE A 96 -13.18 8.38 6.89
CA ILE A 96 -12.24 8.09 5.79
C ILE A 96 -11.27 9.25 5.63
N LEU A 97 -9.99 9.00 5.89
CA LEU A 97 -8.93 10.00 5.80
C LEU A 97 -8.36 10.11 4.38
N ARG A 98 -8.17 8.96 3.72
CA ARG A 98 -7.42 8.88 2.47
C ARG A 98 -7.78 7.62 1.69
N ALA A 99 -7.82 7.74 0.37
CA ALA A 99 -7.86 6.60 -0.54
C ALA A 99 -6.52 6.46 -1.26
N THR A 100 -6.01 5.24 -1.42
CA THR A 100 -4.82 4.96 -2.23
C THR A 100 -5.18 4.05 -3.37
N VAL A 101 -4.98 4.53 -4.58
CA VAL A 101 -5.20 3.78 -5.81
C VAL A 101 -3.88 3.18 -6.26
N THR A 102 -3.84 1.86 -6.46
CA THR A 102 -2.62 1.14 -6.85
C THR A 102 -2.87 0.29 -8.09
N GLY A 103 -2.03 0.46 -9.10
CA GLY A 103 -1.98 -0.39 -10.29
C GLY A 103 -0.95 -1.51 -10.11
N ARG A 104 -1.39 -2.76 -10.14
CA ARG A 104 -0.51 -3.94 -10.03
C ARG A 104 -1.04 -5.09 -10.88
N ALA A 105 -0.16 -5.69 -11.67
CA ALA A 105 -0.47 -6.86 -12.52
C ALA A 105 -1.70 -6.66 -13.41
N GLY A 106 -1.79 -5.49 -14.07
CA GLY A 106 -2.91 -5.16 -14.97
C GLY A 106 -4.23 -4.84 -14.27
N ARG A 107 -4.26 -4.79 -12.93
CA ARG A 107 -5.45 -4.49 -12.13
C ARG A 107 -5.24 -3.24 -11.28
N TRP A 108 -6.34 -2.56 -11.01
CA TRP A 108 -6.39 -1.42 -10.12
C TRP A 108 -7.07 -1.79 -8.81
N TRP A 109 -6.50 -1.31 -7.71
CA TRP A 109 -6.95 -1.57 -6.36
C TRP A 109 -7.14 -0.23 -5.64
N VAL A 110 -8.14 -0.16 -4.77
CA VAL A 110 -8.39 1.01 -3.92
C VAL A 110 -8.33 0.56 -2.47
N SER A 111 -7.39 1.10 -1.70
CA SER A 111 -7.36 0.95 -0.25
C SER A 111 -7.81 2.25 0.42
N LEU A 112 -8.48 2.12 1.55
CA LEU A 112 -8.93 3.25 2.37
C LEU A 112 -8.16 3.25 3.68
N GLN A 113 -7.71 4.44 4.08
CA GLN A 113 -7.26 4.70 5.44
C GLN A 113 -8.46 5.28 6.18
N VAL A 114 -8.91 4.57 7.20
CA VAL A 114 -10.02 4.95 8.07
C VAL A 114 -9.52 5.21 9.47
N GLU A 115 -10.19 6.12 10.15
CA GLU A 115 -10.09 6.38 11.58
C GLU A 115 -11.40 5.84 12.18
N GLU A 116 -11.26 4.96 13.16
CA GLU A 116 -12.34 4.25 13.85
C GLU A 116 -12.04 4.30 15.35
N GLU A 117 -13.07 4.57 16.15
CA GLU A 117 -12.96 4.52 17.61
C GLU A 117 -13.03 3.06 18.05
N HIS A 118 -11.99 2.60 18.74
CA HIS A 118 -11.99 1.28 19.37
C HIS A 118 -12.16 1.47 20.88
N PRO A 119 -13.09 0.74 21.52
CA PRO A 119 -13.18 0.75 22.96
C PRO A 119 -11.88 0.21 23.56
N ASP A 120 -11.47 0.77 24.70
CA ASP A 120 -10.35 0.23 25.44
C ASP A 120 -10.62 -1.25 25.79
N PRO A 121 -9.60 -2.11 25.66
CA PRO A 121 -9.76 -3.50 26.05
C PRO A 121 -10.13 -3.56 27.52
N LYS A 122 -11.22 -4.24 27.84
CA LYS A 122 -11.60 -4.50 29.24
C LYS A 122 -10.42 -5.21 29.93
N PRO A 123 -10.12 -4.89 31.20
CA PRO A 123 -9.21 -5.68 32.01
C PRO A 123 -9.64 -7.14 31.91
N LYS A 124 -8.73 -8.01 31.49
CA LYS A 124 -9.00 -9.44 31.48
C LYS A 124 -8.65 -9.97 32.86
N ASP A 125 -9.63 -10.56 33.53
CA ASP A 125 -9.38 -11.37 34.71
C ASP A 125 -8.78 -12.70 34.24
N GLY A 126 -7.57 -13.03 34.69
CA GLY A 126 -6.89 -14.28 34.33
C GLY A 126 -5.37 -14.20 34.42
N GLU A 127 -4.73 -15.37 34.32
CA GLU A 127 -3.27 -15.48 34.29
C GLU A 127 -2.69 -14.96 32.97
N ALA A 128 -1.51 -14.35 33.04
CA ALA A 128 -0.80 -13.92 31.85
C ALA A 128 -0.35 -15.14 31.03
N LEU A 129 -0.84 -15.26 29.80
CA LEU A 129 -0.40 -16.28 28.85
C LEU A 129 0.84 -15.80 28.09
N GLY A 130 1.95 -16.53 28.27
CA GLY A 130 3.15 -16.34 27.48
C GLY A 130 2.94 -16.81 26.04
N ILE A 131 3.33 -15.99 25.08
CA ILE A 131 3.22 -16.30 23.65
C ILE A 131 4.63 -16.37 23.04
N ASP A 132 5.02 -17.55 22.57
CA ASP A 132 6.24 -17.74 21.77
C ASP A 132 5.88 -17.95 20.30
N MET A 133 6.47 -17.14 19.41
CA MET A 133 6.21 -17.19 17.96
C MET A 133 7.40 -17.79 17.22
N GLY A 134 7.19 -18.90 16.51
CA GLY A 134 8.25 -19.65 15.86
C GLY A 134 8.04 -19.93 14.37
N ILE A 135 9.04 -20.57 13.77
CA ILE A 135 8.98 -21.05 12.38
C ILE A 135 8.30 -22.43 12.31
N LYS A 136 8.60 -23.31 13.27
CA LYS A 136 8.03 -24.67 13.34
C LYS A 136 6.57 -24.66 13.79
N HIS A 137 6.21 -23.74 14.68
CA HIS A 137 4.86 -23.49 15.17
C HIS A 137 4.60 -22.00 15.06
N LEU A 138 3.46 -21.59 14.50
CA LEU A 138 3.09 -20.17 14.40
C LEU A 138 3.12 -19.50 15.77
N MET A 139 2.59 -20.21 16.77
CA MET A 139 2.46 -19.74 18.13
C MET A 139 2.42 -20.92 19.10
N VAL A 140 3.12 -20.82 20.22
CA VAL A 140 3.04 -21.73 21.36
C VAL A 140 2.65 -20.92 22.59
N LEU A 141 1.64 -21.36 23.32
CA LEU A 141 1.20 -20.76 24.56
C LEU A 141 1.89 -21.42 25.76
N SER A 142 2.04 -20.69 26.86
CA SER A 142 2.63 -21.21 28.11
C SER A 142 1.85 -22.37 28.73
N ASP A 143 0.56 -22.52 28.40
CA ASP A 143 -0.28 -23.67 28.79
C ASP A 143 0.00 -24.95 27.98
N GLY A 144 0.93 -24.90 27.02
CA GLY A 144 1.30 -26.01 26.16
C GLY A 144 0.53 -26.09 24.84
N THR A 145 -0.47 -25.22 24.62
CA THR A 145 -1.23 -25.16 23.36
C THR A 145 -0.33 -24.73 22.20
N ARG A 146 -0.46 -25.41 21.04
CA ARG A 146 0.38 -25.16 19.86
C ARG A 146 -0.45 -24.90 18.62
N PHE A 147 -0.15 -23.80 17.94
CA PHE A 147 -0.71 -23.46 16.64
C PHE A 147 0.30 -23.77 15.53
N GLY A 148 -0.09 -24.62 14.60
CA GLY A 148 0.74 -24.99 13.44
C GLY A 148 1.01 -23.78 12.52
N PRO A 149 2.09 -23.82 11.73
CA PRO A 149 2.42 -22.74 10.81
C PRO A 149 1.38 -22.68 9.68
N PRO A 150 0.97 -21.47 9.24
CA PRO A 150 0.12 -21.34 8.07
C PRO A 150 0.90 -21.78 6.83
N ARG A 151 0.62 -23.01 6.35
CA ARG A 151 1.25 -23.59 5.14
C ARG A 151 0.91 -22.85 3.84
N ALA A 152 0.02 -21.85 3.90
CA ALA A 152 -0.38 -21.03 2.77
C ALA A 152 0.79 -20.32 2.09
N LEU A 153 1.77 -19.82 2.86
CA LEU A 153 2.93 -19.12 2.30
C LEU A 153 3.80 -20.06 1.45
N GLN A 154 4.09 -21.27 1.97
CA GLN A 154 4.93 -22.24 1.27
C GLN A 154 4.27 -22.70 -0.04
N ALA A 155 2.96 -22.99 -0.01
CA ALA A 155 2.19 -23.34 -1.20
C ALA A 155 2.20 -22.19 -2.24
N ALA A 156 1.96 -20.96 -1.81
CA ALA A 156 1.98 -19.78 -2.68
C ALA A 156 3.38 -19.53 -3.29
N GLN A 157 4.45 -19.72 -2.53
CA GLN A 157 5.83 -19.60 -3.03
C GLN A 157 6.14 -20.66 -4.09
N GLN A 158 5.71 -21.92 -3.89
CA GLN A 158 5.88 -22.96 -4.90
C GLN A 158 5.11 -22.65 -6.19
N GLN A 159 3.87 -22.17 -6.08
CA GLN A 159 3.07 -21.73 -7.23
C GLN A 159 3.75 -20.56 -7.96
N LEU A 160 4.24 -19.56 -7.22
CA LEU A 160 4.98 -18.42 -7.78
C LEU A 160 6.23 -18.87 -8.53
N ALA A 161 7.04 -19.76 -7.94
CA ALA A 161 8.25 -20.28 -8.56
C ALA A 161 7.95 -21.05 -9.86
N ARG A 162 6.87 -21.86 -9.88
CA ARG A 162 6.40 -22.54 -11.10
C ARG A 162 5.99 -21.53 -12.17
N ALA A 163 5.19 -20.53 -11.82
CA ALA A 163 4.75 -19.49 -12.75
C ALA A 163 5.95 -18.69 -13.32
N GLN A 164 6.92 -18.33 -12.49
CA GLN A 164 8.14 -17.64 -12.91
C GLN A 164 8.98 -18.49 -13.88
N ARG A 165 9.15 -19.79 -13.61
CA ARG A 165 9.85 -20.70 -14.54
C ARG A 165 9.13 -20.81 -15.87
N THR A 166 7.81 -20.92 -15.87
CA THR A 166 6.99 -20.95 -17.09
C THR A 166 7.18 -19.67 -17.90
N VAL A 167 7.14 -18.50 -17.26
CA VAL A 167 7.36 -17.22 -17.93
C VAL A 167 8.79 -17.10 -18.46
N ALA A 168 9.80 -17.53 -17.71
CA ALA A 168 11.21 -17.47 -18.13
C ALA A 168 11.48 -18.28 -19.40
N ARG A 169 10.83 -19.45 -19.56
CA ARG A 169 10.95 -20.33 -20.73
C ARG A 169 10.24 -19.81 -21.99
N ARG A 170 9.31 -18.86 -21.87
CA ARG A 170 8.58 -18.33 -23.02
C ARG A 170 9.40 -17.26 -23.75
N ARG A 171 9.29 -17.17 -25.08
CA ARG A 171 9.98 -16.16 -25.89
C ARG A 171 9.51 -14.74 -25.50
N GLN A 172 10.44 -13.86 -25.14
CA GLN A 172 10.13 -12.47 -24.78
C GLN A 172 9.39 -11.76 -25.92
N GLY A 173 8.28 -11.08 -25.59
CA GLY A 173 7.46 -10.34 -26.57
C GLY A 173 6.45 -11.19 -27.36
N SER A 174 6.49 -12.53 -27.22
CA SER A 174 5.45 -13.41 -27.78
C SER A 174 4.11 -13.18 -27.08
N ALA A 175 2.99 -13.56 -27.73
CA ALA A 175 1.65 -13.51 -27.12
C ALA A 175 1.58 -14.25 -25.77
N ASN A 176 2.44 -15.25 -25.58
CA ASN A 176 2.53 -16.04 -24.35
C ASN A 176 3.38 -15.36 -23.24
N ARG A 177 4.15 -14.30 -23.56
CA ARG A 177 5.00 -13.54 -22.62
C ARG A 177 4.94 -12.03 -22.94
N ARG A 178 3.73 -11.48 -22.88
CA ARG A 178 3.46 -10.04 -22.87
C ARG A 178 3.18 -9.55 -21.46
#